data_AF-A0A392MC45-F1
#
_entry.id   AF-A0A392MC45-F1
#
_cell.length_a   1.000
_cell.length_b   1.000
_cell.length_c   1.000
_cell.angle_alpha   90.00
_cell.angle_beta   90.00
_cell.angle_gamma   90.00
#
_symmetry.space_group_name_H-M   'P 1'
#
loop_
_entity.id
_entity.type
_entity.pdbx_description
1 polymer ?
#
loop_
_entity_poly.entity_id
_entity_poly.type
_entity_poly.pdbx_seq_one_letter_code
_entity_poly.pdbx_strand_id
1 'polypeptide(L)'
;MLWDQVKKERHGLEIVMPGHKLPKWFDYRCKEGIPCLWVCGKFPNVTLALSFRNVFGEEKNYSKDVVQLQLVINGQSIVCKCNYNFRIGPDHVLVCDLRLLYNDEEWLGIDALLLKQEWNQVQISYEVKDNPLIASQPSLGVTLSLSEWGVFVFKQGIVNLKEHVQFTRPGPTRYSNIANMIEY
;
A
#
# COMPACT_ATOMS: atom_id res chain seq x y z
N MET A 1 15.26 15.47 -7.80
CA MET A 1 14.10 15.67 -6.90
C MET A 1 13.87 14.41 -6.08
N LEU A 2 13.25 14.47 -4.89
CA LEU A 2 13.04 13.29 -4.01
C LEU A 2 12.23 12.17 -4.72
N TRP A 3 11.23 12.59 -5.50
CA TRP A 3 10.41 11.76 -6.38
C TRP A 3 11.20 10.91 -7.39
N ASP A 4 12.38 11.34 -7.81
CA ASP A 4 13.21 10.58 -8.76
C ASP A 4 13.81 9.32 -8.12
N GLN A 5 13.84 9.24 -6.78
CA GLN A 5 14.31 8.04 -6.08
C GLN A 5 13.35 6.85 -6.27
N VAL A 6 12.05 7.10 -6.42
CA VAL A 6 11.03 6.07 -6.67
C VAL A 6 11.31 5.32 -7.98
N LYS A 7 11.68 6.08 -9.03
CA LYS A 7 11.98 5.53 -10.35
C LYS A 7 13.27 4.70 -10.41
N LYS A 8 14.07 4.69 -9.34
CA LYS A 8 15.29 3.88 -9.26
C LYS A 8 15.00 2.44 -8.86
N GLU A 9 13.76 2.10 -8.49
CA GLU A 9 13.33 0.73 -8.20
C GLU A 9 14.21 0.03 -7.16
N ARG A 10 14.72 0.80 -6.18
CA ARG A 10 15.61 0.28 -5.14
C ARG A 10 14.83 -0.48 -4.09
N HIS A 11 15.41 -1.57 -3.61
CA HIS A 11 14.91 -2.27 -2.44
C HIS A 11 15.02 -1.39 -1.19
N GLY A 12 13.97 -1.42 -0.36
CA GLY A 12 13.95 -0.77 0.93
C GLY A 12 13.82 0.75 0.88
N LEU A 13 13.21 1.29 -0.19
CA LEU A 13 12.95 2.71 -0.28
C LEU A 13 11.95 3.13 0.82
N GLU A 14 12.35 4.09 1.66
CA GLU A 14 11.46 4.78 2.60
C GLU A 14 11.75 6.28 2.51
N ILE A 15 10.70 7.07 2.28
CA ILE A 15 10.77 8.52 2.19
C ILE A 15 9.54 9.09 2.89
N VAL A 16 9.77 10.02 3.82
CA VAL A 16 8.72 10.90 4.36
C VAL A 16 9.09 12.33 3.99
N MET A 17 8.20 13.03 3.29
CA MET A 17 8.46 14.41 2.86
C MET A 17 7.20 15.28 2.93
N PRO A 18 7.35 16.60 3.13
CA PRO A 18 6.23 17.53 3.02
C PRO A 18 5.59 17.47 1.64
N GLY A 19 4.26 17.47 1.58
CA GLY A 19 3.52 17.51 0.33
C GLY A 19 2.16 16.84 0.39
N HIS A 20 1.28 17.22 -0.54
CA HIS A 20 -0.11 16.77 -0.58
C HIS A 20 -0.57 16.24 -1.95
N LYS A 21 0.35 16.14 -2.93
CA LYS A 21 0.03 15.71 -4.30
C LYS A 21 1.03 14.68 -4.79
N LEU A 22 0.50 13.59 -5.34
CA LEU A 22 1.33 12.57 -5.97
C LEU A 22 1.60 12.93 -7.44
N PRO A 23 2.84 12.74 -7.91
CA PRO A 23 3.19 12.93 -9.31
C PRO A 23 2.32 12.13 -10.28
N LYS A 24 2.00 12.70 -11.44
CA LYS A 24 1.14 12.06 -12.45
C LYS A 24 1.71 10.78 -13.06
N TRP A 25 3.00 10.52 -12.89
CA TRP A 25 3.69 9.38 -13.50
C TRP A 25 3.59 8.07 -12.68
N PHE A 26 2.95 8.07 -11.51
CA PHE A 26 2.58 6.83 -10.82
C PHE A 26 1.65 6.00 -11.71
N ASP A 27 1.82 4.67 -11.71
CA ASP A 27 1.05 3.76 -12.57
C ASP A 27 -0.44 3.78 -12.22
N TYR A 28 -0.75 4.01 -10.95
CA TYR A 28 -2.11 4.24 -10.47
C TYR A 28 -2.14 5.32 -9.40
N ARG A 29 -3.22 6.09 -9.37
CA ARG A 29 -3.51 7.07 -8.32
C ARG A 29 -5.00 7.13 -8.04
N CYS A 30 -5.35 7.28 -6.78
CA CYS A 30 -6.72 7.50 -6.35
C CYS A 30 -6.75 8.46 -5.16
N LYS A 31 -7.77 9.32 -5.10
CA LYS A 31 -7.94 10.30 -4.01
C LYS A 31 -8.70 9.74 -2.81
N GLU A 32 -9.43 8.65 -3.01
CA GLU A 32 -10.35 8.13 -2.03
C GLU A 32 -10.19 6.62 -1.88
N GLY A 33 -10.75 6.09 -0.80
CA GLY A 33 -10.73 4.67 -0.50
C GLY A 33 -9.39 4.14 -0.02
N ILE A 34 -9.36 2.83 0.20
CA ILE A 34 -8.19 2.10 0.68
C ILE A 34 -7.33 1.73 -0.54
N PRO A 35 -5.99 1.93 -0.48
CA PRO A 35 -5.08 1.41 -1.48
C PRO A 35 -5.37 -0.05 -1.82
N CYS A 36 -5.58 -0.33 -3.10
CA CYS A 36 -6.06 -1.62 -3.56
C CYS A 36 -5.49 -1.96 -4.93
N LEU A 37 -5.03 -3.20 -5.08
CA LEU A 37 -4.60 -3.79 -6.34
C LEU A 37 -5.03 -5.26 -6.41
N TRP A 38 -5.12 -5.78 -7.62
CA TRP A 38 -5.34 -7.18 -7.91
C TRP A 38 -4.04 -7.78 -8.40
N VAL A 39 -3.66 -8.90 -7.79
CA VAL A 39 -2.38 -9.58 -8.04
C VAL A 39 -2.62 -11.01 -8.49
N CYS A 40 -1.90 -11.41 -9.53
CA CYS A 40 -1.87 -12.77 -10.05
C CYS A 40 -0.46 -13.38 -9.94
N GLY A 41 -0.37 -14.55 -9.30
CA GLY A 41 0.89 -15.24 -9.06
C GLY A 41 1.61 -14.72 -7.81
N LYS A 42 2.81 -14.16 -7.98
CA LYS A 42 3.63 -13.63 -6.87
C LYS A 42 3.33 -12.17 -6.58
N PHE A 43 3.62 -11.73 -5.36
CA PHE A 43 3.46 -10.33 -4.99
C PHE A 43 4.43 -9.45 -5.82
N PRO A 44 3.94 -8.38 -6.47
CA PRO A 44 4.78 -7.52 -7.29
C PRO A 44 5.67 -6.63 -6.42
N ASN A 45 6.88 -6.34 -6.89
CA ASN A 45 7.70 -5.29 -6.29
C ASN A 45 7.04 -3.94 -6.57
N VAL A 46 6.53 -3.29 -5.52
CA VAL A 46 5.81 -2.03 -5.64
C VAL A 46 6.26 -1.02 -4.61
N THR A 47 6.26 0.25 -5.01
CA THR A 47 6.29 1.38 -4.09
C THR A 47 4.88 1.94 -3.94
N LEU A 48 4.46 2.10 -2.70
CA LEU A 48 3.23 2.78 -2.32
C LEU A 48 3.56 4.22 -1.92
N ALA A 49 2.75 5.17 -2.38
CA ALA A 49 2.75 6.53 -1.90
C ALA A 49 1.40 6.85 -1.23
N LEU A 50 1.45 7.42 -0.04
CA LEU A 50 0.29 7.79 0.79
C LEU A 50 0.43 9.24 1.21
N SER A 51 -0.50 10.10 0.77
CA SER A 51 -0.56 11.49 1.17
C SER A 51 -1.60 11.68 2.27
N PHE A 52 -1.14 12.03 3.46
CA PHE A 52 -2.00 12.29 4.61
C PHE A 52 -2.26 13.78 4.75
N ARG A 53 -3.47 14.13 5.17
CA ARG A 53 -3.85 15.49 5.56
C ARG A 53 -4.30 15.49 7.00
N ASN A 54 -4.09 16.62 7.65
CA ASN A 54 -4.69 16.86 8.94
C ASN A 54 -6.17 17.27 8.75
N VAL A 55 -7.08 16.59 9.45
CA VAL A 55 -8.53 16.88 9.35
C VAL A 55 -9.05 17.59 10.61
N PHE A 56 -8.37 17.47 11.75
CA PHE A 56 -8.80 18.06 13.03
C PHE A 56 -7.61 18.48 13.90
N GLY A 57 -7.72 19.64 14.55
CA GLY A 57 -6.71 20.20 15.46
C GLY A 57 -6.18 21.54 14.95
N GLU A 58 -6.33 22.59 15.76
CA GLU A 58 -5.66 23.86 15.50
C GLU A 58 -4.14 23.65 15.39
N GLU A 59 -3.54 24.26 14.38
CA GLU A 59 -2.11 24.27 14.11
C GLU A 59 -1.32 24.51 15.39
N LYS A 60 -0.68 23.48 15.97
CA LYS A 60 0.42 23.65 16.94
C LYS A 60 1.13 22.40 17.46
N ASN A 61 0.70 21.18 17.14
CA ASN A 61 1.47 19.99 17.54
C ASN A 61 2.28 19.45 16.36
N TYR A 62 3.59 19.67 16.40
CA TYR A 62 4.60 19.07 15.51
C TYR A 62 4.81 17.56 15.78
N SER A 63 3.89 16.91 16.48
CA SER A 63 4.01 15.50 16.80
C SER A 63 3.92 14.69 15.51
N LYS A 64 4.94 13.88 15.27
CA LYS A 64 4.88 12.85 14.23
C LYS A 64 3.97 11.74 14.76
N ASP A 65 2.94 11.43 13.99
CA ASP A 65 2.09 10.29 14.25
C ASP A 65 2.79 9.02 13.78
N VAL A 66 2.41 7.91 14.41
CA VAL A 66 2.96 6.60 14.07
C VAL A 66 1.94 5.88 13.20
N VAL A 67 2.26 5.70 11.92
CA VAL A 67 1.43 4.98 10.97
C VAL A 67 1.98 3.57 10.78
N GLN A 68 1.15 2.56 11.05
CA GLN A 68 1.43 1.17 10.71
C GLN A 68 0.65 0.80 9.45
N LEU A 69 1.31 0.14 8.51
CA LEU A 69 0.66 -0.41 7.32
C LEU A 69 0.46 -1.91 7.48
N GLN A 70 -0.61 -2.44 6.88
CA GLN A 70 -0.91 -3.86 6.89
C GLN A 70 -1.51 -4.30 5.56
N LEU A 71 -1.15 -5.50 5.10
CA LEU A 71 -1.78 -6.13 3.96
C LEU A 71 -3.05 -6.86 4.38
N VAL A 72 -4.09 -6.70 3.58
CA VAL A 72 -5.34 -7.46 3.66
C VAL A 72 -5.54 -8.13 2.30
N ILE A 73 -5.48 -9.46 2.27
CA ILE A 73 -5.56 -10.26 1.05
C ILE A 73 -6.90 -10.99 1.03
N ASN A 74 -7.73 -10.73 0.01
CA ASN A 74 -9.09 -11.27 -0.11
C ASN A 74 -9.94 -11.08 1.16
N GLY A 75 -9.79 -9.93 1.82
CA GLY A 75 -10.48 -9.62 3.08
C GLY A 75 -9.85 -10.22 4.34
N GLN A 76 -8.79 -11.03 4.21
CA GLN A 76 -8.06 -11.59 5.35
C GLN A 76 -6.81 -10.76 5.67
N SER A 77 -6.73 -10.28 6.90
CA SER A 77 -5.59 -9.51 7.38
C SER A 77 -4.34 -10.38 7.55
N ILE A 78 -3.21 -9.92 7.01
CA ILE A 78 -1.93 -10.61 7.11
C ILE A 78 -1.18 -10.12 8.36
N VAL A 79 -0.93 -11.05 9.27
CA VAL A 79 -0.20 -10.76 10.51
C VAL A 79 1.28 -10.52 10.20
N CYS A 80 1.79 -9.34 10.55
CA CYS A 80 3.23 -9.04 10.57
C CYS A 80 3.79 -9.41 11.94
N LYS A 81 4.87 -10.17 11.99
CA LYS A 81 5.69 -10.33 13.22
C LYS A 81 6.55 -9.09 13.48
N CYS A 82 6.77 -8.33 12.42
CA CYS A 82 7.44 -7.06 12.29
C CYS A 82 6.50 -5.89 12.62
N ASN A 83 6.73 -5.17 13.71
CA ASN A 83 6.06 -3.88 13.92
C ASN A 83 6.77 -2.77 13.14
N TYR A 84 6.64 -2.78 11.81
CA TYR A 84 7.18 -1.70 10.96
C TYR A 84 6.28 -0.48 11.01
N ASN A 85 6.82 0.63 11.51
CA ASN A 85 6.07 1.83 11.82
C ASN A 85 6.72 3.05 11.17
N PHE A 86 5.92 3.88 10.51
CA PHE A 86 6.37 5.12 9.88
C PHE A 86 6.04 6.31 10.76
N ARG A 87 6.99 7.24 10.94
CA ARG A 87 6.74 8.51 11.63
C ARG A 87 6.38 9.58 10.61
N ILE A 88 5.11 9.97 10.57
CA ILE A 88 4.57 10.87 9.55
C ILE A 88 4.10 12.16 10.23
N GLY A 89 4.47 13.31 9.64
CA GLY A 89 3.94 14.60 10.08
C GLY A 89 2.64 14.97 9.35
N PRO A 90 1.90 15.99 9.81
CA PRO A 90 0.74 16.51 9.08
C PRO A 90 1.15 17.01 7.70
N ASP A 91 0.29 16.81 6.69
CA ASP A 91 0.52 17.23 5.29
C ASP A 91 1.82 16.70 4.68
N HIS A 92 2.17 15.46 5.04
CA HIS A 92 3.29 14.73 4.45
C HIS A 92 2.81 13.61 3.52
N VAL A 93 3.71 13.23 2.61
CA VAL A 93 3.62 11.99 1.85
C VAL A 93 4.62 10.99 2.41
N LEU A 94 4.12 9.80 2.73
CA LEU A 94 4.93 8.59 2.89
C LEU A 94 5.08 7.93 1.53
N VAL A 95 6.30 7.57 1.17
CA VAL A 95 6.61 6.72 0.02
C VAL A 95 7.45 5.56 0.52
N CYS A 96 6.95 4.33 0.37
CA CYS A 96 7.64 3.14 0.85
C CYS A 96 7.58 1.98 -0.16
N ASP A 97 8.67 1.25 -0.28
CA ASP A 97 8.70 -0.10 -0.85
C ASP A 97 7.93 -1.04 0.06
N LEU A 98 6.86 -1.67 -0.45
CA LEU A 98 6.02 -2.53 0.40
C LEU A 98 6.78 -3.72 0.96
N ARG A 99 7.89 -4.14 0.33
CA ARG A 99 8.73 -5.22 0.86
C ARG A 99 9.30 -4.95 2.25
N LEU A 100 9.38 -3.68 2.66
CA LEU A 100 9.78 -3.30 4.01
C LEU A 100 8.81 -3.78 5.09
N LEU A 101 7.55 -4.03 4.73
CA LEU A 101 6.54 -4.37 5.70
C LEU A 101 6.82 -5.72 6.34
N TYR A 102 7.17 -6.74 5.55
CA TYR A 102 7.33 -8.13 6.01
C TYR A 102 8.76 -8.62 5.79
N ASN A 103 9.20 -9.59 6.59
CA ASN A 103 10.49 -10.25 6.36
C ASN A 103 10.41 -11.28 5.20
N ASP A 104 11.57 -11.78 4.76
CA ASP A 104 11.65 -12.70 3.62
C ASP A 104 10.83 -13.99 3.82
N GLU A 105 10.81 -14.57 5.01
CA GLU A 105 10.02 -15.78 5.30
C GLU A 105 8.51 -15.51 5.23
N GLU A 106 8.08 -14.35 5.72
CA GLU A 106 6.68 -13.90 5.64
C GLU A 106 6.27 -13.64 4.19
N TRP A 107 7.15 -13.03 3.37
CA TRP A 107 6.91 -12.85 1.94
C TRP A 107 6.77 -14.17 1.19
N LEU A 108 7.57 -15.19 1.51
CA LEU A 108 7.40 -16.53 0.95
C LEU A 108 6.03 -17.11 1.30
N GLY A 109 5.55 -16.89 2.53
CA GLY A 109 4.21 -17.29 2.95
C GLY A 109 3.09 -16.55 2.21
N ILE A 110 3.27 -15.24 1.98
CA ILE A 110 2.34 -14.40 1.21
C ILE A 110 2.29 -14.85 -0.25
N ASP A 111 3.43 -15.11 -0.89
CA ASP A 111 3.48 -15.63 -2.26
C ASP A 111 2.75 -16.98 -2.35
N ALA A 112 2.97 -17.89 -1.39
CA ALA A 112 2.27 -19.17 -1.35
C ALA A 112 0.74 -19.00 -1.15
N LEU A 113 0.29 -17.96 -0.43
CA LEU A 113 -1.11 -17.63 -0.28
C LEU A 113 -1.73 -17.16 -1.61
N LEU A 114 -1.03 -16.27 -2.32
CA LEU A 114 -1.50 -15.72 -3.60
C LEU A 114 -1.64 -16.80 -4.68
N LEU A 115 -0.77 -17.80 -4.69
CA LEU A 115 -0.84 -18.92 -5.64
C LEU A 115 -2.10 -19.80 -5.51
N LYS A 116 -2.88 -19.66 -4.44
CA LYS A 116 -4.12 -20.44 -4.24
C LYS A 116 -5.27 -19.99 -5.15
N GLN A 117 -5.21 -18.76 -5.67
CA GLN A 117 -6.23 -18.21 -6.57
C GLN A 117 -5.53 -17.54 -7.74
N GLU A 118 -6.19 -17.51 -8.90
CA GLU A 118 -5.63 -16.83 -10.07
C GLU A 118 -5.46 -15.33 -9.80
N TRP A 119 -6.49 -14.68 -9.26
CA TRP A 119 -6.48 -13.26 -8.92
C TRP A 119 -6.85 -13.05 -7.46
N ASN A 120 -6.02 -12.28 -6.76
CA ASN A 120 -6.23 -11.93 -5.36
C ASN A 120 -6.35 -10.43 -5.21
N GLN A 121 -7.35 -9.99 -4.46
CA GLN A 121 -7.44 -8.60 -4.06
C GLN A 121 -6.47 -8.35 -2.90
N VAL A 122 -5.58 -7.38 -3.06
CA VAL A 122 -4.64 -6.92 -2.05
C VAL A 122 -5.00 -5.49 -1.70
N GLN A 123 -5.39 -5.27 -0.45
CA GLN A 123 -5.58 -3.94 0.12
C GLN A 123 -4.42 -3.62 1.07
N ILE A 124 -4.05 -2.35 1.13
CA ILE A 124 -3.10 -1.84 2.11
C ILE A 124 -3.87 -0.97 3.08
N SER A 125 -4.19 -1.51 4.25
CA SER A 125 -4.79 -0.76 5.35
C SER A 125 -3.70 0.00 6.12
N TYR A 126 -4.13 1.02 6.85
CA TYR A 126 -3.27 1.77 7.75
C TYR A 126 -3.96 1.96 9.10
N GLU A 127 -3.16 1.95 10.17
CA GLU A 127 -3.57 2.31 11.52
C GLU A 127 -2.71 3.48 11.98
N VAL A 128 -3.36 4.51 12.54
CA VAL A 128 -2.67 5.65 13.16
C VAL A 128 -2.64 5.38 14.67
N LYS A 129 -1.44 5.32 15.24
CA LYS A 129 -1.22 5.13 16.66
C LYS A 129 -0.81 6.44 17.30
N ASP A 130 -1.39 6.73 18.46
CA ASP A 130 -0.97 7.85 19.28
C ASP A 130 0.51 7.72 19.63
N ASN A 131 1.23 8.84 19.58
CA ASN A 131 2.64 8.84 19.94
C ASN A 131 2.77 8.57 21.45
N PRO A 132 3.44 7.49 21.88
CA PRO A 132 3.50 7.10 23.29
C PRO A 132 4.23 8.13 24.18
N LEU A 133 4.96 9.09 23.60
CA LEU A 133 5.65 10.15 24.33
C LEU A 133 4.73 11.32 24.76
N ILE A 134 3.49 11.39 24.25
CA ILE A 134 2.51 12.44 24.57
C ILE A 134 1.23 11.89 25.21
N ALA A 135 1.19 10.60 25.55
CA ALA A 135 0.03 9.92 26.16
C ALA A 135 -0.45 10.50 27.51
N SER A 136 0.31 11.41 28.11
CA SER A 136 -0.03 12.11 29.37
C SER A 136 -0.85 13.39 29.16
N GLN A 137 -1.08 13.83 27.92
CA GLN A 137 -2.07 14.85 27.61
C GLN A 137 -3.03 14.30 26.56
N PRO A 138 -4.36 14.44 26.72
CA PRO A 138 -5.29 14.12 25.65
C PRO A 138 -4.99 15.11 24.51
N SER A 139 -4.20 14.66 23.53
CA SER A 139 -4.03 15.37 22.28
C SER A 139 -5.42 15.51 21.69
N LEU A 140 -5.96 16.72 21.73
CA LEU A 140 -7.12 17.11 20.94
C LEU A 140 -6.84 16.65 19.50
N GLY A 141 -7.58 15.62 19.09
CA GLY A 141 -7.08 14.58 18.20
C GLY A 141 -6.61 15.08 16.84
N VAL A 142 -5.29 15.00 16.61
CA VAL A 142 -4.74 15.03 15.26
C VAL A 142 -5.21 13.75 14.58
N THR A 143 -6.18 13.87 13.67
CA THR A 143 -6.65 12.74 12.88
C THR A 143 -6.05 12.87 11.49
N LEU A 144 -5.02 12.06 11.21
CA LEU A 144 -4.52 11.91 9.84
C LEU A 144 -5.55 11.16 9.00
N SER A 145 -5.96 11.80 7.91
CA SER A 145 -6.78 11.16 6.88
C SER A 145 -5.99 11.01 5.59
N LEU A 146 -6.08 9.82 4.98
CA LEU A 146 -5.52 9.58 3.66
C LEU A 146 -6.31 10.38 2.62
N SER A 147 -5.60 11.22 1.87
CA SER A 147 -6.20 12.15 0.88
C SER A 147 -5.88 11.84 -0.57
N GLU A 148 -4.78 11.13 -0.82
CA GLU A 148 -4.39 10.58 -2.11
C GLU A 148 -3.43 9.43 -1.87
N TRP A 149 -3.56 8.37 -2.67
CA TRP A 149 -2.60 7.29 -2.71
C TRP A 149 -2.25 6.94 -4.15
N GLY A 150 -1.11 6.30 -4.33
CA GLY A 150 -0.66 5.86 -5.63
C GLY A 150 0.33 4.72 -5.54
N VAL A 151 0.39 3.94 -6.62
CA VAL A 151 1.24 2.77 -6.73
C VAL A 151 2.16 2.94 -7.92
N PHE A 152 3.44 2.63 -7.70
CA PHE A 152 4.44 2.52 -8.75
C PHE A 152 4.95 1.08 -8.74
N VAL A 153 4.74 0.37 -9.84
CA VAL A 153 5.15 -1.04 -9.97
C VAL A 153 6.50 -1.10 -10.66
N PHE A 154 7.41 -1.87 -10.08
CA PHE A 154 8.78 -1.97 -10.59
C PHE A 154 8.76 -2.72 -11.92
N LYS A 155 9.45 -2.18 -12.91
CA LYS A 155 9.48 -2.74 -14.25
C LYS A 155 10.58 -3.79 -14.40
N GLN A 156 11.58 -3.79 -13.53
CA GLN A 156 12.62 -4.81 -13.51
C GLN A 156 12.03 -6.21 -13.34
N GLY A 157 12.15 -7.06 -14.37
CA GLY A 157 11.81 -8.48 -14.33
C GLY A 157 10.37 -8.84 -14.68
N ILE A 158 9.49 -7.88 -14.98
CA ILE A 158 8.09 -8.14 -15.35
C ILE A 158 7.89 -7.84 -16.84
N VAL A 159 7.72 -8.89 -17.65
CA VAL A 159 7.57 -8.79 -19.12
C VAL A 159 6.21 -8.20 -19.53
N ASN A 160 5.19 -8.32 -18.67
CA ASN A 160 3.88 -7.71 -18.92
C ASN A 160 3.15 -7.38 -17.61
N LEU A 161 3.26 -6.13 -17.15
CA LEU A 161 2.68 -5.70 -15.87
C LEU A 161 1.18 -5.99 -15.75
N LYS A 162 0.42 -5.85 -16.84
CA LYS A 162 -1.04 -6.00 -16.85
C LYS A 162 -1.51 -7.45 -16.66
N GLU A 163 -0.64 -8.42 -16.90
CA GLU A 163 -0.92 -9.84 -16.69
C GLU A 163 -0.80 -10.23 -15.22
N HIS A 164 -0.01 -9.47 -14.44
CA HIS A 164 0.27 -9.78 -13.03
C HIS A 164 -0.36 -8.81 -12.05
N VAL A 165 -0.62 -7.56 -12.47
CA VAL A 165 -1.15 -6.50 -11.60
C VAL A 165 -2.26 -5.73 -12.32
N GLN A 166 -3.39 -5.56 -11.64
CA GLN A 166 -4.49 -4.72 -12.10
C GLN A 166 -4.98 -3.80 -10.97
N PHE A 167 -5.48 -2.62 -11.32
CA PHE A 167 -6.01 -1.66 -10.33
C PHE A 167 -7.54 -1.63 -10.26
N THR A 168 -8.17 -2.39 -11.15
CA THR A 168 -9.60 -2.65 -11.17
C THR A 168 -9.83 -4.15 -11.08
N ARG A 169 -11.01 -4.57 -10.63
CA ARG A 169 -11.35 -5.99 -10.56
C ARG A 169 -11.16 -6.64 -11.94
N PRO A 170 -10.38 -7.74 -12.04
CA PRO A 170 -10.26 -8.49 -13.28
C PRO A 170 -11.62 -9.02 -13.69
N GLY A 171 -11.92 -8.96 -14.99
CA GLY A 171 -13.12 -9.60 -15.54
C GLY A 171 -13.07 -11.12 -15.36
N PRO A 172 -14.23 -11.81 -15.46
CA PRO A 172 -14.24 -13.27 -15.42
C PRO A 172 -13.32 -13.82 -16.51
N THR A 173 -12.41 -14.71 -16.14
CA THR A 173 -11.46 -15.30 -17.09
C THR A 173 -12.21 -16.12 -18.13
N ARG A 174 -11.82 -15.98 -19.40
CA ARG A 174 -12.52 -16.63 -20.53
C ARG A 174 -12.54 -18.17 -20.43
N TYR A 175 -11.72 -18.77 -19.57
CA TYR A 175 -11.67 -20.20 -19.32
C TYR A 175 -12.85 -20.74 -18.51
N SER A 176 -13.62 -19.88 -17.81
CA SER A 176 -14.84 -20.29 -17.10
C SER A 176 -15.99 -20.68 -18.03
N ASN A 177 -15.92 -20.33 -19.32
CA ASN A 177 -16.97 -20.59 -20.30
C ASN A 177 -16.86 -21.97 -20.99
N ILE A 178 -15.78 -22.72 -20.77
CA ILE A 178 -15.61 -24.06 -21.37
C ILE A 178 -16.28 -25.14 -20.49
N ALA A 179 -16.42 -24.90 -19.19
CA ALA A 179 -17.08 -25.83 -18.27
C ALA A 179 -18.61 -25.93 -18.48
N ASN A 180 -19.22 -24.98 -19.19
CA ASN A 180 -20.66 -24.97 -19.47
C ASN A 180 -21.03 -25.44 -20.89
N MET A 181 -20.09 -26.04 -21.65
CA MET A 181 -20.37 -26.60 -22.99
C MET A 181 -20.29 -28.13 -23.07
N ILE A 182 -20.25 -28.83 -21.93
CA ILE A 182 -20.28 -30.29 -21.89
C ILE A 182 -21.36 -30.77 -20.90
N GLU A 183 -22.62 -30.53 -21.25
CA GLU A 183 -23.72 -31.38 -20.80
C GLU A 183 -24.54 -31.74 -22.05
N TYR A 184 -24.49 -33.03 -22.40
CA TYR A 184 -25.32 -33.67 -23.42
C TYR A 184 -26.62 -34.16 -22.81
#